data_AF-A0A0H5E5N9-F1
#
_entry.id   AF-A0A0H5E5N9-F1
#
_cell.length_a   1.000
_cell.length_b   1.000
_cell.length_c   1.000
_cell.angle_alpha   90.00
_cell.angle_beta   90.00
_cell.angle_gamma   90.00
#
_symmetry.space_group_name_H-M   'P 1'
#
loop_
_entity.id
_entity.type
_entity.pdbx_description
1 polymer ?
#
loop_
_entity_poly.entity_id
_entity_poly.type
_entity_poly.pdbx_seq_one_letter_code
_entity_poly.pdbx_strand_id
1 'polypeptide(L)'
;MESREDALRRLDRLTDDLVQVAEALAQMTRHDISFTELEALQDRQNAILEEINRILGAPSARGLNTGEDALSLGIKEKLLRFEEANRVFIKNVKRLKGIIHLDHGYPS
;
A
#
# COMPACT_ATOMS: atom_id res chain seq x y z
N MET A 1 -4.82 23.30 -16.88
CA MET A 1 -4.24 23.27 -15.52
C MET A 1 -5.15 22.37 -14.70
N GLU A 2 -4.60 21.34 -14.03
CA GLU A 2 -5.36 20.49 -13.11
C GLU A 2 -5.64 21.29 -11.82
N SER A 3 -6.89 21.25 -11.32
CA SER A 3 -7.27 21.97 -10.09
C SER A 3 -6.83 21.19 -8.84
N ARG A 4 -6.56 21.88 -7.74
CA ARG A 4 -6.21 21.27 -6.44
C ARG A 4 -7.23 20.22 -5.98
N GLU A 5 -8.51 20.45 -6.23
CA GLU A 5 -9.61 19.54 -5.88
C GLU A 5 -9.55 18.23 -6.69
N ASP A 6 -9.19 18.29 -7.98
CA ASP A 6 -9.03 17.10 -8.81
C ASP A 6 -7.84 16.25 -8.37
N ALA A 7 -6.71 16.90 -8.04
CA ALA A 7 -5.52 16.22 -7.50
C ALA A 7 -5.84 15.52 -6.17
N LEU A 8 -6.63 16.15 -5.30
CA LEU A 8 -7.08 15.61 -4.02
C LEU A 8 -8.03 14.41 -4.18
N ARG A 9 -9.02 14.51 -5.07
CA ARG A 9 -9.93 13.39 -5.35
C ARG A 9 -9.21 12.21 -5.99
N ARG A 10 -8.21 12.47 -6.82
CA ARG A 10 -7.37 11.42 -7.41
C ARG A 10 -6.50 10.77 -6.36
N LEU A 11 -5.89 11.55 -5.47
CA LEU A 11 -5.12 11.05 -4.34
C LEU A 11 -5.98 10.17 -3.43
N ASP A 12 -7.20 10.58 -3.13
CA ASP A 12 -8.17 9.82 -2.33
C ASP A 12 -8.45 8.43 -2.92
N ARG A 13 -8.75 8.36 -4.23
CA ARG A 13 -8.96 7.08 -4.94
C ARG A 13 -7.72 6.21 -4.97
N LEU A 14 -6.55 6.81 -5.21
CA LEU A 14 -5.28 6.07 -5.20
C LEU A 14 -4.99 5.49 -3.80
N THR A 15 -5.33 6.22 -2.73
CA THR A 15 -5.19 5.69 -1.38
C THR A 15 -6.20 4.59 -1.05
N ASP A 16 -7.43 4.63 -1.56
CA ASP A 16 -8.35 3.48 -1.46
C ASP A 16 -7.80 2.24 -2.17
N ASP A 17 -7.33 2.41 -3.41
CA ASP A 17 -6.72 1.33 -4.18
C ASP A 17 -5.48 0.76 -3.48
N LEU A 18 -4.66 1.62 -2.88
CA LEU A 18 -3.48 1.22 -2.11
C LEU A 18 -3.86 0.38 -0.88
N VAL A 19 -4.92 0.77 -0.16
CA VAL A 19 -5.46 0.01 0.98
C VAL A 19 -5.95 -1.36 0.51
N GLN A 20 -6.75 -1.41 -0.55
CA GLN A 20 -7.27 -2.67 -1.09
C GLN A 20 -6.16 -3.64 -1.50
N VAL A 21 -5.11 -3.15 -2.16
CA VAL A 21 -3.94 -3.97 -2.53
C VAL A 21 -3.22 -4.49 -1.28
N ALA A 22 -3.01 -3.66 -0.27
CA ALA A 22 -2.38 -4.09 0.98
C ALA A 22 -3.24 -5.09 1.77
N GLU A 23 -4.56 -4.93 1.78
CA GLU A 23 -5.49 -5.87 2.39
C GLU A 23 -5.49 -7.23 1.66
N ALA A 24 -5.40 -7.24 0.33
CA ALA A 24 -5.24 -8.46 -0.46
C ALA A 24 -3.91 -9.17 -0.16
N LEU A 25 -2.81 -8.43 -0.13
CA LEU A 25 -1.49 -8.95 0.26
C LEU A 25 -1.51 -9.52 1.70
N ALA A 26 -2.17 -8.84 2.64
CA ALA A 26 -2.28 -9.31 4.02
C ALA A 26 -3.04 -10.64 4.14
N GLN A 27 -4.01 -10.89 3.24
CA GLN A 27 -4.82 -12.11 3.19
C GLN A 27 -4.12 -13.29 2.50
N MET A 28 -2.97 -13.06 1.89
CA MET A 28 -2.18 -14.06 1.14
C MET A 28 -1.74 -15.28 1.95
N THR A 29 -1.72 -15.21 3.29
CA THR A 29 -1.46 -16.40 4.12
C THR A 29 -2.70 -17.21 4.47
N ARG A 30 -3.90 -16.72 4.15
CA ARG A 30 -5.17 -17.44 4.38
C ARG A 30 -5.69 -18.13 3.13
N HIS A 31 -5.24 -17.73 1.95
CA HIS A 31 -5.65 -18.26 0.66
C HIS A 31 -4.41 -18.72 -0.13
N ASP A 32 -4.52 -19.78 -0.94
CA ASP A 32 -3.52 -20.19 -1.95
C ASP A 32 -3.43 -19.13 -3.05
N ILE A 33 -2.92 -17.94 -2.72
CA ILE A 33 -2.59 -16.91 -3.72
C ILE A 33 -1.33 -17.36 -4.43
N SER A 34 -1.40 -17.46 -5.75
CA SER A 34 -0.25 -17.86 -6.55
C SER A 34 0.87 -16.80 -6.50
N PHE A 35 2.11 -17.23 -6.73
CA PHE A 35 3.25 -16.30 -6.81
C PHE A 35 3.04 -15.23 -7.90
N THR A 36 2.38 -15.58 -9.01
CA THR A 36 2.01 -14.66 -10.08
C THR A 36 1.04 -13.57 -9.61
N GLU A 37 0.06 -13.91 -8.78
CA GLU A 37 -0.87 -12.93 -8.21
C GLU A 37 -0.19 -12.02 -7.18
N LEU A 38 0.77 -12.55 -6.42
CA LEU A 38 1.60 -11.76 -5.50
C LEU A 38 2.41 -10.72 -6.27
N GLU A 39 3.09 -11.13 -7.35
CA GLU A 39 3.86 -10.24 -8.21
C GLU A 39 2.97 -9.15 -8.82
N ALA A 40 1.80 -9.53 -9.36
CA ALA A 40 0.83 -8.57 -9.92
C ALA A 40 0.30 -7.57 -8.88
N LEU A 41 0.04 -8.00 -7.65
CA LEU A 41 -0.36 -7.11 -6.56
C LEU A 41 0.78 -6.16 -6.16
N GLN A 42 2.02 -6.64 -6.16
CA GLN A 42 3.18 -5.84 -5.82
C GLN A 42 3.50 -4.80 -6.92
N ASP A 43 3.39 -5.16 -8.19
CA ASP A 43 3.50 -4.23 -9.32
C ASP A 43 2.42 -3.16 -9.27
N ARG A 44 1.17 -3.56 -8.95
CA ARG A 44 0.07 -2.60 -8.77
C ARG A 44 0.34 -1.65 -7.60
N GLN A 45 0.85 -2.16 -6.47
CA GLN A 45 1.25 -1.31 -5.35
C GLN A 45 2.31 -0.28 -5.75
N ASN A 46 3.35 -0.70 -6.48
CA ASN A 46 4.41 0.19 -6.93
C ASN A 46 3.88 1.28 -7.87
N ALA A 47 3.04 0.91 -8.85
CA ALA A 47 2.45 1.85 -9.79
C ALA A 47 1.59 2.91 -9.07
N ILE A 48 0.81 2.51 -8.06
CA ILE A 48 0.00 3.44 -7.26
C ILE A 48 0.91 4.39 -6.47
N LEU A 49 1.97 3.89 -5.83
CA LEU A 49 2.92 4.72 -5.07
C LEU A 49 3.66 5.72 -5.97
N GLU A 50 4.05 5.30 -7.18
CA GLU A 50 4.65 6.20 -8.16
C GLU A 50 3.69 7.32 -8.57
N GLU A 51 2.41 7.00 -8.78
CA GLU A 51 1.40 8.01 -9.12
C GLU A 51 1.12 8.96 -7.96
N ILE A 52 1.04 8.46 -6.73
CA ILE A 52 0.94 9.29 -5.51
C ILE A 52 2.14 10.25 -5.42
N ASN A 53 3.36 9.73 -5.59
CA ASN A 53 4.58 10.56 -5.55
C ASN A 53 4.60 11.61 -6.67
N ARG A 54 4.10 11.27 -7.87
CA ARG A 54 3.96 12.22 -8.97
C ARG A 54 2.98 13.35 -8.63
N ILE A 55 1.84 13.02 -8.01
CA ILE A 55 0.86 14.03 -7.57
C ILE A 55 1.47 14.91 -6.48
N LEU A 56 2.06 14.32 -5.44
CA LEU A 56 2.65 15.07 -4.33
C LEU A 56 3.88 15.92 -4.75
N GLY A 57 4.62 15.46 -5.75
CA GLY A 57 5.76 16.18 -6.33
C GLY A 57 5.38 17.28 -7.32
N ALA A 58 4.10 17.35 -7.75
CA ALA A 58 3.65 18.36 -8.68
C ALA A 58 3.64 19.76 -8.03
N PRO A 59 3.95 20.84 -8.77
CA PRO A 59 3.87 22.20 -8.26
C PRO A 59 2.46 22.56 -7.73
N SER A 60 1.42 21.96 -8.31
CA SER A 60 0.01 22.07 -7.92
C SER A 60 -0.31 21.43 -6.56
N ALA A 61 0.56 20.56 -6.05
CA ALA A 61 0.41 19.93 -4.74
C ALA A 61 1.07 20.71 -3.60
N ARG A 62 1.78 21.82 -3.88
CA ARG A 62 2.24 22.75 -2.84
C ARG A 62 1.02 23.31 -2.09
N GLY A 63 0.82 22.86 -0.86
CA GLY A 63 -0.34 23.21 -0.04
C GLY A 63 -1.32 22.06 0.24
N LEU A 64 -1.13 20.87 -0.35
CA LEU A 64 -1.89 19.68 0.05
C LEU A 64 -1.49 19.15 1.44
N ASN A 65 -0.30 19.52 1.91
CA ASN A 65 0.22 19.15 3.22
C ASN A 65 -0.30 20.01 4.39
N THR A 66 -1.13 21.04 4.14
CA THR A 66 -1.56 21.98 5.20
C THR A 66 -2.78 21.51 6.01
N GLY A 67 -3.32 20.32 5.74
CA GLY A 67 -3.93 19.48 6.77
C GLY A 67 -5.27 19.92 7.41
N GLU A 68 -5.98 20.91 6.91
CA GLU A 68 -7.30 21.34 7.47
C GLU A 68 -8.52 20.87 6.65
N ASP A 69 -8.32 20.27 5.48
CA ASP A 69 -9.40 19.73 4.65
C ASP A 69 -9.86 18.34 5.15
N ALA A 70 -11.19 18.12 5.25
CA ALA A 70 -11.77 16.82 5.61
C ALA A 70 -11.28 15.68 4.70
N LEU A 71 -11.02 15.97 3.43
CA LEU A 71 -10.47 15.01 2.48
C LEU A 71 -9.01 14.63 2.82
N SER A 72 -8.21 15.59 3.31
CA SER A 72 -6.84 15.33 3.75
C SER A 72 -6.82 14.46 5.01
N LEU A 73 -7.79 14.63 5.92
CA LEU A 73 -7.96 13.75 7.06
C LEU A 73 -8.34 12.33 6.63
N GLY A 74 -9.30 12.17 5.72
CA GLY A 74 -9.70 10.86 5.19
C GLY A 74 -8.56 10.11 4.50
N ILE A 75 -7.73 10.83 3.73
CA ILE A 75 -6.51 10.29 3.11
C ILE A 75 -5.53 9.79 4.19
N LYS A 76 -5.32 10.55 5.28
CA LYS A 76 -4.46 10.11 6.39
C LYS A 76 -4.98 8.85 7.07
N GLU A 77 -6.29 8.76 7.31
CA GLU A 77 -6.90 7.57 7.89
C GLU A 77 -6.73 6.33 6.99
N LYS A 78 -6.88 6.50 5.67
CA LYS A 78 -6.62 5.43 4.69
C LYS A 78 -5.15 5.00 4.71
N LEU A 79 -4.21 5.94 4.79
CA LEU A 79 -2.79 5.62 4.90
C LEU A 79 -2.46 4.84 6.18
N LEU A 80 -3.09 5.16 7.30
CA LEU A 80 -2.94 4.39 8.54
C LEU A 80 -3.46 2.94 8.37
N ARG A 81 -4.61 2.76 7.71
CA ARG A 81 -5.14 1.42 7.38
C ARG A 81 -4.19 0.64 6.46
N PHE A 82 -3.60 1.31 5.47
CA PHE A 82 -2.58 0.72 4.61
C PHE A 82 -1.37 0.25 5.42
N GLU A 83 -0.84 1.08 6.33
CA GLU A 83 0.28 0.70 7.19
C GLU A 83 -0.04 -0.53 8.05
N GLU A 84 -1.24 -0.60 8.60
CA GLU A 84 -1.69 -1.76 9.38
C GLU A 84 -1.75 -3.03 8.53
N ALA A 85 -2.40 -2.98 7.36
CA ALA A 85 -2.49 -4.12 6.45
C ALA A 85 -1.10 -4.57 5.98
N ASN A 86 -0.24 -3.63 5.62
CA ASN A 86 1.13 -3.93 5.20
C ASN A 86 1.97 -4.53 6.34
N ARG A 87 1.76 -4.09 7.58
CA ARG A 87 2.40 -4.69 8.77
C ARG A 87 1.97 -6.15 8.96
N VAL A 88 0.70 -6.46 8.73
CA VAL A 88 0.19 -7.84 8.76
C VAL A 88 0.86 -8.68 7.67
N PHE A 89 0.92 -8.19 6.43
CA PHE A 89 1.62 -8.83 5.33
C PHE A 89 3.10 -9.12 5.67
N ILE A 90 3.85 -8.13 6.15
CA ILE A 90 5.27 -8.31 6.52
C ILE A 90 5.43 -9.35 7.64
N LYS A 91 4.54 -9.33 8.65
CA LYS A 91 4.56 -10.32 9.74
C LYS A 91 4.32 -11.74 9.20
N ASN A 92 3.38 -11.87 8.27
CA ASN A 92 3.02 -13.11 7.61
C ASN A 92 4.19 -13.66 6.76
N VAL A 93 4.85 -12.82 5.96
CA VAL A 93 6.05 -13.17 5.19
C VAL A 93 7.20 -13.57 6.11
N LYS A 94 7.45 -12.84 7.20
CA LYS A 94 8.49 -13.19 8.17
C LYS A 94 8.24 -14.56 8.83
N ARG A 95 6.98 -14.88 9.15
CA ARG A 95 6.61 -16.18 9.69
C ARG A 95 6.88 -17.30 8.70
N LEU A 96 6.54 -17.12 7.42
CA LEU A 96 6.85 -18.08 6.35
C LEU A 96 8.36 -18.30 6.21
N LYS A 97 9.16 -17.22 6.19
CA LYS A 97 10.63 -17.31 6.14
C LYS A 97 11.21 -18.09 7.33
N GLY A 98 10.62 -17.92 8.52
CA GLY A 98 10.99 -18.68 9.72
C GLY A 98 10.63 -20.17 9.64
N ILE A 99 9.50 -20.52 9.01
CA ILE A 99 9.12 -21.92 8.76
C ILE A 99 10.10 -22.57 7.76
N ILE A 100 10.42 -21.88 6.65
CA ILE A 100 11.39 -22.37 5.66
C ILE A 100 12.80 -22.56 6.29
N HIS A 101 13.21 -21.70 7.23
CA HIS A 101 14.47 -21.87 7.96
C HIS A 101 14.45 -23.03 8.96
N LEU A 102 13.30 -23.40 9.52
CA LEU A 102 13.18 -24.57 10.40
C LEU A 102 13.13 -25.89 9.63
N ASP A 103 12.70 -25.88 8.36
CA ASP A 103 12.66 -27.06 7.49
C ASP A 103 14.03 -27.39 6.85
N HIS A 104 14.96 -26.42 6.81
CA HIS A 104 16.35 -26.61 6.37
C HIS A 104 17.35 -26.80 7.52
N GLY A 105 16.90 -27.31 8.67
CA GLY A 105 17.75 -27.78 9.76
C GLY A 105 18.37 -29.15 9.48
N TYR A 106 19.26 -29.26 8.49
CA TYR A 106 20.19 -30.39 8.45
C TYR A 106 21.28 -30.14 9.51
N PRO A 107 21.47 -31.06 10.48
CA PRO A 107 22.60 -30.97 11.39
C PRO A 107 23.89 -31.20 10.60
N SER A 108 24.87 -30.31 10.78
CA SER A 108 26.28 -30.55 10.47
C SER A 108 27.07 -30.48 11.77
#